data_AF-A0AB36EJ80-F1
#
_entry.id   AF-A0AB36EJ80-F1
#
_cell.length_a   1.000
_cell.length_b   1.000
_cell.length_c   1.000
_cell.angle_alpha   90.00
_cell.angle_beta   90.00
_cell.angle_gamma   90.00
#
_symmetry.space_group_name_H-M   'P 1'
#
loop_
_entity.id
_entity.type
_entity.pdbx_description
1 polymer ?
#
loop_
_entity_poly.entity_id
_entity_poly.type
_entity_poly.pdbx_seq_one_letter_code
_entity_poly.pdbx_strand_id
1 'polypeptide(L)'
;MSLKQINLIVGRNASGKSRTLNVMYALARTLSGKQAPTDGHFVANFLHDEQHWRYELNVENAVVVTERLDRENEVLLERARDGTGKIYAAQLATRMAFQAPPNTLAASTRVDAIQHPYLQPLVDWANEFFYYPCHTELGKHVISIFVTSGQQPDIKDWNQIVHVYRQGEKLFGGRFRASIISDMKEIGYDLTDLGLSQPTTIQVQAGQGDILSLFVREEGVNALIDQFSMSIGMFRALAIIIHLNYGLYSGEAGTIAIDDIGEGLDFDRSSNLIGLVINKINRSKTQLIMTTNDRYVMNGVNLAYWSVLLRKGNEVFVMNPENNKDIFDEFRFTGLSNFDFLAQNFAAGVNH
;
A
#
# COMPACT_ATOMS: atom_id res chain seq x y z
N MET A 1 5.06 -15.31 4.56
CA MET A 1 4.46 -14.31 5.48
C MET A 1 2.93 -14.44 5.37
N SER A 2 2.22 -14.63 6.48
CA SER A 2 0.75 -14.61 6.49
C SER A 2 0.26 -13.21 6.90
N LEU A 3 -0.71 -12.66 6.18
CA LEU A 3 -1.23 -11.30 6.38
C LEU A 3 -2.75 -11.34 6.55
N LYS A 4 -3.25 -10.62 7.56
CA LYS A 4 -4.68 -10.44 7.84
C LYS A 4 -5.25 -9.22 7.12
N GLN A 5 -6.46 -8.81 7.45
CA GLN A 5 -7.00 -7.52 7.01
C GLN A 5 -6.16 -6.34 7.51
N ILE A 6 -5.68 -6.38 8.76
CA ILE A 6 -4.85 -5.31 9.34
C ILE A 6 -3.54 -5.90 9.84
N ASN A 7 -2.43 -5.34 9.38
CA ASN A 7 -1.09 -5.78 9.76
C ASN A 7 -0.20 -4.57 10.04
N LEU A 8 0.44 -4.57 11.21
CA LEU A 8 1.55 -3.70 11.53
C LEU A 8 2.83 -4.51 11.50
N ILE A 9 3.64 -4.29 10.47
CA ILE A 9 4.95 -4.89 10.33
C ILE A 9 5.95 -4.10 11.16
N VAL A 10 6.53 -4.78 12.15
CA VAL A 10 7.52 -4.23 13.07
C VAL A 10 8.79 -5.06 13.03
N GLY A 11 9.88 -4.55 13.57
CA GLY A 11 11.14 -5.27 13.63
C GLY A 11 12.29 -4.31 13.90
N ARG A 12 13.44 -4.85 14.32
CA ARG A 12 14.65 -4.05 14.57
C ARG A 12 15.05 -3.23 13.34
N ASN A 13 15.85 -2.19 13.53
CA ASN A 13 16.41 -1.42 12.42
C ASN A 13 17.13 -2.37 11.43
N ALA A 14 16.99 -2.08 10.13
CA ALA A 14 17.54 -2.89 9.04
C ALA A 14 17.03 -4.37 8.94
N SER A 15 15.88 -4.68 9.55
CA SER A 15 15.18 -5.98 9.41
C SER A 15 14.51 -6.22 8.06
N GLY A 16 14.35 -5.19 7.22
CA GLY A 16 13.75 -5.32 5.88
C GLY A 16 12.26 -4.93 5.77
N LYS A 17 11.73 -4.12 6.69
CA LYS A 17 10.33 -3.64 6.67
C LYS A 17 9.92 -2.97 5.36
N SER A 18 10.58 -1.87 4.99
CA SER A 18 10.34 -1.17 3.73
C SER A 18 10.61 -2.05 2.52
N ARG A 19 11.64 -2.92 2.59
CA ARG A 19 11.92 -3.89 1.51
C ARG A 19 10.76 -4.87 1.30
N THR A 20 10.11 -5.30 2.37
CA THR A 20 8.97 -6.22 2.32
C THR A 20 7.79 -5.60 1.57
N LEU A 21 7.39 -4.36 1.91
CA LEU A 21 6.33 -3.64 1.20
C LEU A 21 6.71 -3.36 -0.25
N ASN A 22 7.95 -2.95 -0.51
CA ASN A 22 8.42 -2.71 -1.88
C ASN A 22 8.40 -3.97 -2.75
N VAL A 23 8.68 -5.15 -2.19
CA VAL A 23 8.59 -6.43 -2.92
C VAL A 23 7.14 -6.76 -3.27
N MET A 24 6.20 -6.57 -2.33
CA MET A 24 4.76 -6.74 -2.60
C MET A 24 4.28 -5.76 -3.67
N TYR A 25 4.65 -4.49 -3.55
CA TYR A 25 4.29 -3.45 -4.50
C TYR A 25 4.90 -3.70 -5.89
N ALA A 26 6.15 -4.15 -5.97
CA ALA A 26 6.78 -4.52 -7.23
C ALA A 26 6.05 -5.67 -7.93
N LEU A 27 5.64 -6.70 -7.18
CA LEU A 27 4.83 -7.79 -7.71
C LEU A 27 3.48 -7.28 -8.24
N ALA A 28 2.77 -6.45 -7.47
CA ALA A 28 1.52 -5.82 -7.88
C ALA A 28 1.69 -5.00 -9.17
N ARG A 29 2.70 -4.13 -9.25
CA ARG A 29 2.97 -3.33 -10.47
C ARG A 29 3.29 -4.18 -11.69
N THR A 30 3.95 -5.32 -11.50
CA THR A 30 4.28 -6.24 -12.59
C THR A 30 3.02 -6.95 -13.09
N LEU A 31 2.20 -7.47 -12.16
CA LEU A 31 0.92 -8.12 -12.48
C LEU A 31 -0.10 -7.15 -13.09
N SER A 32 -0.08 -5.88 -12.71
CA SER A 32 -0.94 -4.85 -13.30
C SER A 32 -0.44 -4.35 -14.66
N GLY A 33 0.69 -4.85 -15.16
CA GLY A 33 1.32 -4.39 -16.41
C GLY A 33 1.88 -2.97 -16.37
N LYS A 34 1.95 -2.33 -15.18
CA LYS A 34 2.51 -0.98 -14.99
C LYS A 34 4.04 -0.97 -14.93
N GLN A 35 4.66 -2.14 -14.84
CA GLN A 35 6.10 -2.33 -14.80
C GLN A 35 6.47 -3.63 -15.51
N ALA A 36 7.61 -3.64 -16.21
CA ALA A 36 8.16 -4.87 -16.77
C ALA A 36 8.60 -5.83 -15.65
N PRO A 37 8.56 -7.15 -15.87
CA PRO A 37 9.07 -8.12 -14.90
C PRO A 37 10.53 -7.83 -14.54
N THR A 38 10.79 -7.74 -13.24
CA THR A 38 12.14 -7.56 -12.68
C THR A 38 12.64 -8.86 -12.09
N ASP A 39 13.96 -9.05 -12.15
CA ASP A 39 14.64 -10.25 -11.64
C ASP A 39 14.24 -10.59 -10.20
N GLY A 40 14.00 -11.87 -9.97
CA GLY A 40 13.59 -12.40 -8.68
C GLY A 40 12.69 -13.61 -8.79
N HIS A 41 12.59 -14.34 -7.67
CA HIS A 41 11.68 -15.46 -7.50
C HIS A 41 10.63 -15.09 -6.46
N PHE A 42 9.37 -15.04 -6.90
CA PHE A 42 8.21 -14.68 -6.11
C PHE A 42 7.31 -15.90 -5.97
N VAL A 43 6.89 -16.17 -4.74
CA VAL A 43 5.82 -17.11 -4.44
C VAL A 43 4.82 -16.41 -3.55
N ALA A 44 3.63 -16.15 -4.07
CA ALA A 44 2.54 -15.49 -3.38
C ALA A 44 1.37 -16.46 -3.20
N ASN A 45 0.86 -16.56 -1.98
CA ASN A 45 -0.33 -17.34 -1.68
C ASN A 45 -1.47 -16.38 -1.33
N PHE A 46 -2.64 -16.61 -1.92
CA PHE A 46 -3.83 -15.80 -1.72
C PHE A 46 -4.96 -16.68 -1.20
N LEU A 47 -5.85 -16.08 -0.41
CA LEU A 47 -7.15 -16.64 -0.07
C LEU A 47 -8.21 -15.81 -0.78
N HIS A 48 -8.96 -16.41 -1.68
CA HIS A 48 -10.00 -15.75 -2.45
C HIS A 48 -11.19 -16.70 -2.60
N ASP A 49 -12.38 -16.25 -2.21
CA ASP A 49 -13.61 -17.04 -2.18
C ASP A 49 -13.45 -18.40 -1.46
N GLU A 50 -12.81 -18.38 -0.28
CA GLU A 50 -12.48 -19.56 0.53
C GLU A 50 -11.55 -20.58 -0.14
N GLN A 51 -10.99 -20.24 -1.30
CA GLN A 51 -10.04 -21.08 -2.03
C GLN A 51 -8.61 -20.57 -1.86
N HIS A 52 -7.68 -21.49 -1.78
CA HIS A 52 -6.25 -21.24 -1.77
C HIS A 52 -5.71 -21.12 -3.20
N TRP A 53 -5.02 -20.02 -3.45
CA TRP A 53 -4.36 -19.77 -4.72
C TRP A 53 -2.87 -19.59 -4.50
N ARG A 54 -2.07 -20.11 -5.42
CA ARG A 54 -0.61 -19.95 -5.40
C ARG A 54 -0.16 -19.41 -6.74
N TYR A 55 0.46 -18.23 -6.71
CA TYR A 55 1.13 -17.65 -7.87
C TYR A 55 2.64 -17.71 -7.68
N GLU A 56 3.33 -18.28 -8.65
CA GLU A 56 4.78 -18.37 -8.70
C GLU A 56 5.31 -17.67 -9.95
N LEU A 57 6.28 -16.80 -9.77
CA LEU A 57 6.94 -16.06 -10.83
C LEU A 57 8.45 -16.08 -10.60
N ASN A 58 9.21 -16.60 -11.54
CA ASN A 58 10.67 -16.51 -11.57
C ASN A 58 11.12 -15.74 -12.81
N VAL A 59 11.92 -14.70 -12.60
CA VAL A 59 12.45 -13.83 -13.65
C VAL A 59 13.97 -13.77 -13.54
N GLU A 60 14.65 -13.99 -14.66
CA GLU A 60 16.12 -13.88 -14.77
C GLU A 60 16.47 -13.04 -16.00
N ASN A 61 17.29 -12.00 -15.83
CA ASN A 61 17.69 -11.09 -16.91
C ASN A 61 16.49 -10.52 -17.69
N ALA A 62 15.45 -10.10 -16.97
CA ALA A 62 14.17 -9.62 -17.52
C ALA A 62 13.42 -10.64 -18.41
N VAL A 63 13.73 -11.94 -18.29
CA VAL A 63 13.01 -13.04 -18.95
C VAL A 63 12.25 -13.85 -17.92
N VAL A 64 10.96 -14.08 -18.18
CA VAL A 64 10.12 -14.96 -17.37
C VAL A 64 10.58 -16.41 -17.57
N VAL A 65 11.24 -16.97 -16.55
CA VAL A 65 11.75 -18.35 -16.54
C VAL A 65 10.66 -19.32 -16.12
N THR A 66 9.82 -18.92 -15.18
CA THR A 66 8.67 -19.69 -14.71
C THR A 66 7.54 -18.74 -14.35
N GLU A 67 6.34 -19.08 -14.78
CA GLU A 67 5.11 -18.42 -14.36
C GLU A 67 4.05 -19.49 -14.18
N ARG A 68 3.48 -19.57 -12.98
CA ARG A 68 2.53 -20.62 -12.61
C ARG A 68 1.44 -20.06 -11.71
N LEU A 69 0.20 -20.43 -12.00
CA LEU A 69 -0.95 -20.17 -11.14
C LEU A 69 -1.65 -21.49 -10.84
N ASP A 70 -1.73 -21.80 -9.55
CA ASP A 70 -2.47 -22.93 -9.01
C ASP A 70 -3.70 -22.43 -8.23
N ARG A 71 -4.80 -23.17 -8.32
CA ARG A 71 -5.98 -23.03 -7.46
C ARG A 71 -6.25 -24.36 -6.80
N GLU A 72 -6.16 -24.41 -5.47
CA GLU A 72 -6.15 -25.66 -4.70
C GLU A 72 -5.07 -26.63 -5.25
N ASN A 73 -5.49 -27.70 -5.94
CA ASN A 73 -4.62 -28.69 -6.55
C ASN A 73 -4.66 -28.65 -8.09
N GLU A 74 -5.32 -27.64 -8.68
CA GLU A 74 -5.47 -27.49 -10.13
C GLU A 74 -4.48 -26.45 -10.69
N VAL A 75 -3.74 -26.84 -11.72
CA VAL A 75 -2.80 -25.94 -12.44
C VAL A 75 -3.54 -25.21 -13.56
N LEU A 76 -3.80 -23.92 -13.36
CA LEU A 76 -4.55 -23.08 -14.29
C LEU A 76 -3.66 -22.40 -15.34
N LEU A 77 -2.43 -22.07 -14.96
CA LEU A 77 -1.42 -21.48 -15.83
C LEU A 77 -0.07 -22.09 -15.51
N GLU A 78 0.66 -22.51 -16.53
CA GLU A 78 2.09 -22.81 -16.41
C GLU A 78 2.81 -22.36 -17.68
N ARG A 79 4.02 -21.85 -17.51
CA ARG A 79 4.84 -21.34 -18.60
C ARG A 79 6.32 -21.57 -18.32
N ALA A 80 7.05 -21.94 -19.36
CA ALA A 80 8.49 -22.13 -19.36
C ALA A 80 9.26 -20.92 -19.93
N ARG A 81 10.59 -20.99 -19.80
CA ARG A 81 11.55 -19.94 -20.21
C ARG A 81 11.45 -19.52 -21.68
N ASP A 82 11.11 -20.45 -22.57
CA ASP A 82 10.96 -20.17 -24.01
C ASP A 82 9.63 -19.46 -24.37
N GLY A 83 8.82 -19.14 -23.35
CA GLY A 83 7.54 -18.49 -23.51
C GLY A 83 6.39 -19.46 -23.80
N THR A 84 6.66 -20.74 -24.02
CA THR A 84 5.63 -21.75 -24.23
C THR A 84 5.02 -22.18 -22.90
N GLY A 85 3.74 -22.54 -22.92
CA GLY A 85 3.02 -22.91 -21.71
C GLY A 85 1.68 -23.57 -21.98
N LYS A 86 0.99 -23.93 -20.89
CA LYS A 86 -0.39 -24.42 -20.92
C LYS A 86 -1.26 -23.56 -20.01
N ILE A 87 -2.42 -23.17 -20.52
CA ILE A 87 -3.41 -22.37 -19.82
C ILE A 87 -4.78 -23.06 -19.89
N TYR A 88 -5.54 -23.04 -18.79
CA TYR A 88 -6.85 -23.67 -18.73
C TYR A 88 -7.91 -22.76 -19.38
N ALA A 89 -8.56 -23.25 -20.43
CA ALA A 89 -9.64 -22.55 -21.12
C ALA A 89 -10.98 -22.91 -20.48
N ALA A 90 -11.57 -21.99 -19.72
CA ALA A 90 -12.75 -22.25 -18.88
C ALA A 90 -13.97 -22.74 -19.66
N GLN A 91 -14.27 -22.14 -20.82
CA GLN A 91 -15.42 -22.56 -21.64
C GLN A 91 -15.25 -23.93 -22.28
N LEU A 92 -14.01 -24.31 -22.58
CA LEU A 92 -13.70 -25.58 -23.24
C LEU A 92 -13.35 -26.69 -22.24
N ALA A 93 -13.28 -26.34 -20.95
CA ALA A 93 -12.87 -27.22 -19.86
C ALA A 93 -11.58 -28.01 -20.17
N THR A 94 -10.60 -27.37 -20.84
CA THR A 94 -9.38 -28.03 -21.31
C THR A 94 -8.16 -27.14 -21.21
N ARG A 95 -6.97 -27.74 -21.12
CA ARG A 95 -5.71 -27.00 -21.11
C ARG A 95 -5.20 -26.83 -22.53
N MET A 96 -5.02 -25.59 -22.95
CA MET A 96 -4.54 -25.23 -24.28
C MET A 96 -3.08 -24.81 -24.24
N ALA A 97 -2.32 -25.23 -25.24
CA ALA A 97 -0.97 -24.73 -25.45
C ALA A 97 -1.02 -23.26 -25.88
N PHE A 98 -0.05 -22.48 -25.40
CA PHE A 98 0.11 -21.09 -25.81
C PHE A 98 1.58 -20.70 -25.85
N GLN A 99 1.84 -19.53 -26.45
CA GLN A 99 3.14 -18.87 -26.40
C GLN A 99 2.98 -17.39 -26.04
N ALA A 100 3.86 -16.86 -25.20
CA ALA A 100 3.90 -15.46 -24.79
C ALA A 100 5.30 -14.86 -24.98
N PRO A 101 5.41 -13.53 -25.22
CA PRO A 101 6.70 -12.86 -25.27
C PRO A 101 7.53 -13.06 -23.98
N PRO A 102 8.85 -13.29 -24.07
CA PRO A 102 9.72 -13.62 -22.93
C PRO A 102 9.66 -12.63 -21.75
N ASN A 103 9.36 -11.37 -22.01
CA ASN A 103 9.41 -10.24 -21.08
C ASN A 103 8.02 -9.72 -20.64
N THR A 104 6.96 -10.49 -20.86
CA THR A 104 5.58 -10.14 -20.47
C THR A 104 5.00 -11.24 -19.61
N LEU A 105 4.06 -10.95 -18.72
CA LEU A 105 3.37 -11.99 -17.93
C LEU A 105 2.15 -12.52 -18.70
N ALA A 106 1.97 -13.83 -18.74
CA ALA A 106 0.76 -14.44 -19.27
C ALA A 106 -0.46 -14.11 -18.39
N ALA A 107 -0.26 -14.04 -17.07
CA ALA A 107 -1.31 -13.72 -16.10
C ALA A 107 -1.93 -12.34 -16.32
N SER A 108 -1.17 -11.35 -16.84
CA SER A 108 -1.69 -10.00 -17.11
C SER A 108 -2.11 -9.77 -18.56
N THR A 109 -1.52 -10.50 -19.50
CA THR A 109 -1.79 -10.32 -20.95
C THR A 109 -2.91 -11.19 -21.50
N ARG A 110 -3.28 -12.27 -20.80
CA ARG A 110 -4.32 -13.22 -21.23
C ARG A 110 -5.59 -13.14 -20.40
N VAL A 111 -5.74 -12.11 -19.57
CA VAL A 111 -7.00 -11.88 -18.85
C VAL A 111 -8.10 -11.62 -19.86
N ASP A 112 -9.15 -12.42 -19.78
CA ASP A 112 -10.38 -12.21 -20.53
C ASP A 112 -11.55 -12.86 -19.81
N ALA A 113 -12.74 -12.28 -19.98
CA ALA A 113 -13.94 -12.71 -19.25
C ALA A 113 -14.51 -14.07 -19.71
N ILE A 114 -13.98 -14.66 -20.78
CA ILE A 114 -14.56 -15.82 -21.46
C ILE A 114 -13.73 -17.08 -21.17
N GLN A 115 -12.46 -17.09 -21.57
CA GLN A 115 -11.56 -18.23 -21.49
C GLN A 115 -10.76 -18.23 -20.19
N HIS A 116 -10.32 -17.07 -19.69
CA HIS A 116 -9.46 -16.98 -18.50
C HIS A 116 -9.98 -16.04 -17.41
N PRO A 117 -11.27 -16.11 -17.02
CA PRO A 117 -11.84 -15.19 -16.02
C PRO A 117 -11.18 -15.32 -14.64
N TYR A 118 -10.57 -16.47 -14.35
CA TYR A 118 -9.86 -16.73 -13.09
C TYR A 118 -8.55 -15.93 -12.92
N LEU A 119 -8.04 -15.31 -13.99
CA LEU A 119 -6.90 -14.39 -13.87
C LEU A 119 -7.31 -13.01 -13.37
N GLN A 120 -8.59 -12.65 -13.52
CA GLN A 120 -9.11 -11.33 -13.18
C GLN A 120 -8.89 -10.99 -11.69
N PRO A 121 -9.18 -11.86 -10.70
CA PRO A 121 -8.95 -11.53 -9.29
C PRO A 121 -7.49 -11.22 -8.94
N LEU A 122 -6.53 -11.88 -9.61
CA LEU A 122 -5.10 -11.63 -9.40
C LEU A 122 -4.68 -10.26 -9.94
N VAL A 123 -5.20 -9.89 -11.12
CA VAL A 123 -4.94 -8.58 -11.74
C VAL A 123 -5.71 -7.47 -11.02
N ASP A 124 -6.90 -7.75 -10.51
CA ASP A 124 -7.68 -6.82 -9.68
C ASP A 124 -6.92 -6.53 -8.38
N TRP A 125 -6.48 -7.55 -7.65
CA TRP A 125 -5.64 -7.36 -6.46
C TRP A 125 -4.43 -6.46 -6.75
N ALA A 126 -3.75 -6.71 -7.86
CA ALA A 126 -2.58 -5.94 -8.29
C ALA A 126 -2.94 -4.48 -8.64
N ASN A 127 -4.07 -4.26 -9.30
CA ASN A 127 -4.58 -2.93 -9.60
C ASN A 127 -5.10 -2.20 -8.36
N GLU A 128 -5.62 -2.92 -7.38
CA GLU A 128 -6.21 -2.34 -6.20
C GLU A 128 -5.19 -2.15 -5.06
N PHE A 129 -3.90 -2.34 -5.34
CA PHE A 129 -2.79 -2.15 -4.41
C PHE A 129 -2.26 -0.71 -4.44
N PHE A 130 -2.45 0.02 -3.35
CA PHE A 130 -1.95 1.37 -3.13
C PHE A 130 -0.76 1.33 -2.16
N TYR A 131 0.29 2.10 -2.45
CA TYR A 131 1.51 2.15 -1.65
C TYR A 131 1.89 3.60 -1.32
N TYR A 132 2.11 3.91 -0.05
CA TYR A 132 2.41 5.24 0.46
C TYR A 132 3.71 5.22 1.29
N PRO A 133 4.85 5.67 0.72
CA PRO A 133 6.14 5.67 1.40
C PRO A 133 6.35 6.93 2.25
N CYS A 134 6.02 6.88 3.55
CA CYS A 134 6.06 8.05 4.44
C CYS A 134 7.47 8.47 4.85
N HIS A 135 8.50 7.66 4.53
CA HIS A 135 9.89 8.11 4.57
C HIS A 135 10.20 9.21 3.53
N THR A 136 9.34 9.38 2.51
CA THR A 136 9.42 10.47 1.53
C THR A 136 8.63 11.70 1.98
N GLU A 137 8.53 12.72 1.13
CA GLU A 137 7.71 13.92 1.40
C GLU A 137 6.29 13.85 0.79
N LEU A 138 5.90 12.70 0.20
CA LEU A 138 4.56 12.44 -0.35
C LEU A 138 4.04 13.54 -1.31
N GLY A 139 4.94 14.15 -2.09
CA GLY A 139 4.58 15.20 -3.05
C GLY A 139 4.57 16.63 -2.52
N LYS A 140 5.05 16.90 -1.29
CA LYS A 140 5.06 18.26 -0.69
C LYS A 140 5.61 19.34 -1.61
N HIS A 141 6.70 19.05 -2.30
CA HIS A 141 7.38 20.00 -3.17
C HIS A 141 7.10 19.75 -4.67
N VAL A 142 6.10 18.94 -5.01
CA VAL A 142 5.71 18.68 -6.40
C VAL A 142 4.77 19.78 -6.87
N ILE A 143 5.18 20.49 -7.93
CA ILE A 143 4.37 21.50 -8.59
C ILE A 143 3.39 20.80 -9.54
N SER A 144 2.09 21.07 -9.38
CA SER A 144 1.05 20.49 -10.23
C SER A 144 0.53 21.52 -11.23
N ILE A 145 0.64 21.19 -12.52
CA ILE A 145 0.23 22.04 -13.65
C ILE A 145 -0.94 21.36 -14.34
N PHE A 146 -2.03 22.10 -14.51
CA PHE A 146 -3.23 21.60 -15.18
C PHE A 146 -3.42 22.24 -16.54
N VAL A 147 -3.52 21.40 -17.56
CA VAL A 147 -3.78 21.78 -18.96
C VAL A 147 -5.00 21.02 -19.47
N THR A 148 -5.81 21.67 -20.33
CA THR A 148 -7.10 21.15 -20.81
C THR A 148 -7.00 19.80 -21.54
N SER A 149 -5.83 19.50 -22.13
CA SER A 149 -5.52 18.25 -22.84
C SER A 149 -4.50 17.37 -22.12
N GLY A 150 -4.38 17.52 -20.79
CA GLY A 150 -3.39 16.79 -19.98
C GLY A 150 -3.68 15.30 -19.87
N GLN A 151 -2.65 14.52 -19.57
CA GLN A 151 -2.83 13.12 -19.16
C GLN A 151 -3.69 13.03 -17.90
N GLN A 152 -4.49 11.97 -17.81
CA GLN A 152 -5.20 11.66 -16.57
C GLN A 152 -4.19 11.32 -15.47
N PRO A 153 -4.42 11.79 -14.23
CA PRO A 153 -3.51 11.52 -13.14
C PRO A 153 -3.50 10.03 -12.77
N ASP A 154 -2.33 9.52 -12.36
CA ASP A 154 -2.27 8.20 -11.72
C ASP A 154 -2.60 8.39 -10.24
N ILE A 155 -3.82 8.05 -9.84
CA ILE A 155 -4.30 8.19 -8.47
C ILE A 155 -3.51 7.39 -7.42
N LYS A 156 -2.72 6.40 -7.88
CA LYS A 156 -1.85 5.57 -7.03
C LYS A 156 -0.45 6.18 -6.87
N ASP A 157 -0.11 7.18 -7.69
CA ASP A 157 1.14 7.92 -7.53
C ASP A 157 1.00 8.90 -6.37
N TRP A 158 1.68 8.58 -5.27
CA TRP A 158 1.68 9.40 -4.06
C TRP A 158 2.27 10.80 -4.27
N ASN A 159 3.02 11.04 -5.35
CA ASN A 159 3.53 12.37 -5.67
C ASN A 159 2.47 13.25 -6.35
N GLN A 160 1.37 12.69 -6.85
CA GLN A 160 0.30 13.40 -7.56
C GLN A 160 -0.86 13.79 -6.63
N ILE A 161 -0.59 14.01 -5.34
CA ILE A 161 -1.59 14.28 -4.31
C ILE A 161 -2.54 15.44 -4.64
N VAL A 162 -2.06 16.51 -5.28
CA VAL A 162 -2.90 17.64 -5.74
C VAL A 162 -3.92 17.17 -6.78
N HIS A 163 -3.52 16.29 -7.71
CA HIS A 163 -4.42 15.70 -8.70
C HIS A 163 -5.44 14.77 -8.03
N VAL A 164 -5.00 13.95 -7.06
CA VAL A 164 -5.88 13.06 -6.28
C VAL A 164 -6.94 13.86 -5.52
N TYR A 165 -6.53 14.93 -4.82
CA TYR A 165 -7.46 15.81 -4.12
C TYR A 165 -8.46 16.45 -5.09
N ARG A 166 -7.98 17.00 -6.22
CA ARG A 166 -8.85 17.60 -7.25
C ARG A 166 -9.88 16.60 -7.78
N GLN A 167 -9.46 15.36 -8.03
CA GLN A 167 -10.34 14.30 -8.51
C GLN A 167 -11.35 13.88 -7.44
N GLY A 168 -10.92 13.76 -6.18
CA GLY A 168 -11.80 13.47 -5.05
C GLY A 168 -12.87 14.55 -4.87
N GLU A 169 -12.49 15.83 -4.89
CA GLU A 169 -13.44 16.95 -4.86
C GLU A 169 -14.42 16.90 -6.04
N LYS A 170 -13.94 16.60 -7.25
CA LYS A 170 -14.79 16.50 -8.45
C LYS A 170 -15.81 15.35 -8.35
N LEU A 171 -15.39 14.18 -7.85
CA LEU A 171 -16.22 12.97 -7.81
C LEU A 171 -17.15 12.93 -6.61
N PHE A 172 -16.71 13.46 -5.48
CA PHE A 172 -17.39 13.27 -4.19
C PHE A 172 -17.89 14.59 -3.59
N GLY A 173 -17.41 15.74 -4.07
CA GLY A 173 -17.83 17.05 -3.61
C GLY A 173 -17.50 17.31 -2.13
N GLY A 174 -18.26 18.22 -1.51
CA GLY A 174 -17.97 18.70 -0.16
C GLY A 174 -17.90 17.64 0.94
N ARG A 175 -18.48 16.44 0.74
CA ARG A 175 -18.37 15.33 1.71
C ARG A 175 -16.92 14.83 1.84
N PHE A 176 -16.16 14.84 0.75
CA PHE A 176 -14.78 14.38 0.72
C PHE A 176 -13.88 15.33 1.49
N ARG A 177 -13.97 16.63 1.18
CA ARG A 177 -13.33 17.70 1.93
C ARG A 177 -13.70 17.69 3.41
N ALA A 178 -14.98 17.58 3.75
CA ALA A 178 -15.44 17.56 5.13
C ALA A 178 -14.88 16.35 5.90
N SER A 179 -14.79 15.18 5.26
CA SER A 179 -14.16 13.98 5.83
C SER A 179 -12.68 14.22 6.13
N ILE A 180 -11.94 14.81 5.20
CA ILE A 180 -10.51 15.12 5.40
C ILE A 180 -10.32 16.13 6.54
N ILE A 181 -11.12 17.20 6.59
CA ILE A 181 -11.04 18.19 7.68
C ILE A 181 -11.36 17.54 9.03
N SER A 182 -12.40 16.70 9.09
CA SER A 182 -12.77 15.95 10.30
C SER A 182 -11.65 15.01 10.76
N ASP A 183 -11.04 14.30 9.82
CA ASP A 183 -9.95 13.37 10.07
C ASP A 183 -8.69 14.10 10.56
N MET A 184 -8.36 15.25 9.95
CA MET A 184 -7.25 16.10 10.39
C MET A 184 -7.47 16.61 11.82
N LYS A 185 -8.72 16.95 12.16
CA LYS A 185 -9.09 17.33 13.53
C LYS A 185 -8.91 16.18 14.52
N GLU A 186 -9.32 14.97 14.17
CA GLU A 186 -9.15 13.77 15.02
C GLU A 186 -7.68 13.51 15.35
N ILE A 187 -6.77 13.85 14.45
CA ILE A 187 -5.32 13.71 14.66
C ILE A 187 -4.65 14.97 15.21
N GLY A 188 -5.38 15.98 15.67
CA GLY A 188 -4.83 17.17 16.34
C GLY A 188 -4.35 18.29 15.40
N TYR A 189 -4.97 18.43 14.22
CA TYR A 189 -4.86 19.60 13.35
C TYR A 189 -6.25 20.23 13.15
N ASP A 190 -6.51 21.36 13.82
CA ASP A 190 -7.79 22.07 13.71
C ASP A 190 -7.87 22.89 12.42
N LEU A 191 -8.23 22.22 11.32
CA LEU A 191 -8.44 22.86 10.02
C LEU A 191 -9.85 23.44 9.90
N THR A 192 -9.95 24.67 9.42
CA THR A 192 -11.22 25.34 9.06
C THR A 192 -11.47 25.31 7.56
N ASP A 193 -10.41 25.17 6.76
CA ASP A 193 -10.50 25.17 5.30
C ASP A 193 -9.41 24.29 4.68
N LEU A 194 -9.71 23.71 3.52
CA LEU A 194 -8.81 22.89 2.71
C LEU A 194 -9.19 23.08 1.24
N GLY A 195 -8.22 23.19 0.35
CA GLY A 195 -8.52 23.32 -1.06
C GLY A 195 -7.31 23.42 -1.95
N LEU A 196 -7.57 23.88 -3.17
CA LEU A 196 -6.53 24.17 -4.17
C LEU A 196 -6.51 25.66 -4.48
N SER A 197 -5.32 26.24 -4.50
CA SER A 197 -5.08 27.63 -4.90
C SER A 197 -3.77 27.73 -5.66
N GLN A 198 -3.51 28.90 -6.26
CA GLN A 198 -2.15 29.20 -6.68
C GLN A 198 -1.24 29.25 -5.45
N PRO A 199 0.01 28.76 -5.55
CA PRO A 199 0.94 28.78 -4.43
C PRO A 199 1.34 30.21 -4.10
N THR A 200 1.41 30.53 -2.80
CA THR A 200 1.79 31.86 -2.31
C THR A 200 3.25 31.96 -1.88
N THR A 201 3.86 30.83 -1.50
CA THR A 201 5.23 30.78 -0.97
C THR A 201 6.31 30.68 -2.05
N ILE A 202 5.94 30.32 -3.29
CA ILE A 202 6.86 30.21 -4.41
C ILE A 202 6.39 31.03 -5.61
N GLN A 203 7.34 31.61 -6.35
CA GLN A 203 7.06 32.22 -7.64
C GLN A 203 7.38 31.20 -8.72
N VAL A 204 6.39 30.89 -9.56
CA VAL A 204 6.56 29.97 -10.69
C VAL A 204 6.16 30.70 -11.97
N GLN A 205 7.08 30.77 -12.93
CA GLN A 205 6.76 31.19 -14.28
C GLN A 205 6.16 29.98 -15.02
N ALA A 206 4.83 29.84 -14.97
CA ALA A 206 4.13 28.84 -15.77
C ALA A 206 4.04 29.29 -17.24
N GLY A 207 4.12 28.33 -18.16
CA GLY A 207 3.63 28.50 -19.53
C GLY A 207 2.10 28.45 -19.59
N GLN A 208 1.54 27.74 -20.57
CA GLN A 208 0.10 27.48 -20.59
C GLN A 208 -0.28 26.47 -19.49
N GLY A 209 -1.15 26.89 -18.55
CA GLY A 209 -1.74 26.00 -17.55
C GLY A 209 -1.94 26.66 -16.19
N ASP A 210 -2.89 26.13 -15.41
CA ASP A 210 -3.12 26.57 -14.04
C ASP A 210 -2.17 25.82 -13.10
N ILE A 211 -1.35 26.58 -12.36
CA ILE A 211 -0.55 26.02 -11.27
C ILE A 211 -1.43 25.99 -10.02
N LEU A 212 -1.64 24.80 -9.48
CA LEU A 212 -2.37 24.61 -8.24
C LEU A 212 -1.52 23.87 -7.22
N SER A 213 -1.68 24.27 -5.98
CA SER A 213 -1.15 23.61 -4.80
C SER A 213 -2.25 23.41 -3.77
N LEU A 214 -2.08 22.42 -2.90
CA LEU A 214 -2.91 22.30 -1.71
C LEU A 214 -2.71 23.52 -0.80
N PHE A 215 -3.79 23.97 -0.19
CA PHE A 215 -3.75 24.91 0.93
C PHE A 215 -4.61 24.40 2.08
N VAL A 216 -4.29 24.81 3.29
CA VAL A 216 -5.15 24.68 4.47
C VAL A 216 -5.33 26.04 5.14
N ARG A 217 -6.37 26.15 5.96
CA ARG A 217 -6.51 27.21 6.96
C ARG A 217 -6.71 26.56 8.31
N GLU A 218 -5.93 27.00 9.29
CA GLU A 218 -6.05 26.53 10.67
C GLU A 218 -6.95 27.46 11.49
N GLU A 219 -7.59 26.93 12.53
CA GLU A 219 -8.36 27.73 13.49
C GLU A 219 -7.48 28.84 14.09
N GLY A 220 -7.98 30.07 14.11
CA GLY A 220 -7.22 31.23 14.60
C GLY A 220 -6.14 31.77 13.65
N VAL A 221 -5.91 31.16 12.48
CA VAL A 221 -4.95 31.64 11.47
C VAL A 221 -5.66 32.36 10.32
N ASN A 222 -5.48 33.68 10.22
CA ASN A 222 -6.10 34.54 9.19
C ASN A 222 -5.36 34.51 7.84
N ALA A 223 -4.71 33.40 7.50
CA ALA A 223 -3.97 33.23 6.25
C ALA A 223 -4.15 31.82 5.70
N LEU A 224 -3.98 31.67 4.38
CA LEU A 224 -3.87 30.36 3.77
C LEU A 224 -2.43 29.86 3.93
N ILE A 225 -2.27 28.61 4.34
CA ILE A 225 -0.99 27.92 4.43
C ILE A 225 -0.91 26.98 3.23
N ASP A 226 -0.10 27.33 2.23
CA ASP A 226 0.11 26.47 1.07
C ASP A 226 1.07 25.31 1.39
N GLN A 227 0.99 24.23 0.61
CA GLN A 227 1.72 22.98 0.86
C GLN A 227 3.24 23.16 1.02
N PHE A 228 3.84 24.16 0.35
CA PHE A 228 5.29 24.38 0.41
C PHE A 228 5.71 24.90 1.79
N SER A 229 4.82 25.67 2.44
CA SER A 229 5.01 26.23 3.77
C SER A 229 4.61 25.32 4.94
N MET A 230 3.83 24.25 4.70
CA MET A 230 3.43 23.30 5.74
C MET A 230 4.65 22.60 6.36
N SER A 231 4.54 22.20 7.63
CA SER A 231 5.54 21.29 8.21
C SER A 231 5.48 19.92 7.50
N ILE A 232 6.60 19.20 7.44
CA ILE A 232 6.66 17.88 6.79
C ILE A 232 5.68 16.90 7.46
N GLY A 233 5.61 16.90 8.80
CA GLY A 233 4.68 16.04 9.55
C GLY A 233 3.23 16.32 9.19
N MET A 234 2.81 17.59 9.19
CA MET A 234 1.45 17.99 8.81
C MET A 234 1.11 17.58 7.38
N PHE A 235 2.01 17.88 6.43
CA PHE A 235 1.75 17.55 5.03
C PHE A 235 1.67 16.05 4.80
N ARG A 236 2.54 15.24 5.43
CA ARG A 236 2.47 13.78 5.34
C ARG A 236 1.14 13.25 5.89
N ALA A 237 0.71 13.73 7.05
CA ALA A 237 -0.57 13.33 7.63
C ALA A 237 -1.74 13.70 6.71
N LEU A 238 -1.75 14.92 6.18
CA LEU A 238 -2.76 15.39 5.22
C LEU A 238 -2.76 14.53 3.94
N ALA A 239 -1.58 14.23 3.37
CA ALA A 239 -1.45 13.43 2.16
C ALA A 239 -1.99 12.00 2.37
N ILE A 240 -1.63 11.35 3.48
CA ILE A 240 -2.15 10.02 3.84
C ILE A 240 -3.67 10.07 3.99
N ILE A 241 -4.22 11.06 4.70
CA ILE A 241 -5.65 11.20 4.91
C ILE A 241 -6.39 11.44 3.59
N ILE A 242 -5.89 12.29 2.70
CA ILE A 242 -6.47 12.52 1.37
C ILE A 242 -6.48 11.22 0.56
N HIS A 243 -5.35 10.52 0.49
CA HIS A 243 -5.23 9.25 -0.24
C HIS A 243 -6.14 8.16 0.33
N LEU A 244 -6.18 8.02 1.66
CA LEU A 244 -7.05 7.08 2.37
C LEU A 244 -8.52 7.37 2.08
N ASN A 245 -8.94 8.63 2.22
CA ASN A 245 -10.31 9.01 1.89
C ASN A 245 -10.59 8.73 0.42
N TYR A 246 -9.67 9.07 -0.49
CA TYR A 246 -9.90 8.86 -1.92
C TYR A 246 -10.13 7.38 -2.22
N GLY A 247 -9.21 6.51 -1.79
CA GLY A 247 -9.29 5.07 -2.04
C GLY A 247 -10.52 4.41 -1.43
N LEU A 248 -10.95 4.86 -0.24
CA LEU A 248 -12.16 4.35 0.41
C LEU A 248 -13.45 4.86 -0.24
N TYR A 249 -13.50 6.13 -0.65
CA TYR A 249 -14.67 6.71 -1.31
C TYR A 249 -14.84 6.22 -2.75
N SER A 250 -13.75 5.98 -3.47
CA SER A 250 -13.80 5.42 -4.83
C SER A 250 -14.12 3.92 -4.82
N GLY A 251 -13.81 3.22 -3.72
CA GLY A 251 -13.93 1.77 -3.63
C GLY A 251 -12.85 1.03 -4.43
N GLU A 252 -11.85 1.75 -4.96
CA GLU A 252 -10.77 1.19 -5.78
C GLU A 252 -9.61 0.62 -4.95
N ALA A 253 -9.56 0.93 -3.65
CA ALA A 253 -8.48 0.47 -2.77
C ALA A 253 -8.83 -0.87 -2.10
N GLY A 254 -8.35 -1.96 -2.71
CA GLY A 254 -8.41 -3.32 -2.16
C GLY A 254 -7.30 -3.58 -1.15
N THR A 255 -6.10 -3.01 -1.34
CA THR A 255 -5.01 -3.03 -0.37
C THR A 255 -4.34 -1.67 -0.25
N ILE A 256 -4.12 -1.18 0.97
CA ILE A 256 -3.36 0.03 1.28
C ILE A 256 -2.12 -0.36 2.09
N ALA A 257 -0.95 -0.08 1.54
CA ALA A 257 0.33 -0.28 2.19
C ALA A 257 0.96 1.07 2.56
N ILE A 258 1.25 1.30 3.86
CA ILE A 258 1.83 2.55 4.38
C ILE A 258 3.19 2.23 5.00
N ASP A 259 4.27 2.70 4.38
CA ASP A 259 5.62 2.48 4.89
C ASP A 259 6.04 3.64 5.81
N ASP A 260 6.59 3.32 6.98
CA ASP A 260 6.99 4.24 8.05
C ASP A 260 5.84 5.16 8.53
N ILE A 261 4.70 4.55 8.88
CA ILE A 261 3.56 5.32 9.41
C ILE A 261 3.95 6.03 10.72
N GLY A 262 3.54 7.29 10.83
CA GLY A 262 3.82 8.14 11.99
C GLY A 262 5.13 8.94 11.91
N GLU A 263 5.94 8.72 10.87
CA GLU A 263 7.25 9.37 10.73
C GLU A 263 7.16 10.91 10.65
N GLY A 264 7.84 11.59 11.59
CA GLY A 264 7.86 13.05 11.69
C GLY A 264 6.66 13.66 12.40
N LEU A 265 5.82 12.86 13.05
CA LEU A 265 4.76 13.29 13.96
C LEU A 265 5.18 13.12 15.42
N ASP A 266 4.56 13.90 16.31
CA ASP A 266 4.65 13.66 17.75
C ASP A 266 3.83 12.42 18.17
N PHE A 267 4.00 12.00 19.43
CA PHE A 267 3.36 10.80 19.99
C PHE A 267 1.85 10.75 19.77
N ASP A 268 1.15 11.83 20.13
CA ASP A 268 -0.31 11.89 20.14
C ASP A 268 -0.83 11.86 18.70
N ARG A 269 -0.25 12.69 17.82
CA ARG A 269 -0.66 12.75 16.41
C ARG A 269 -0.42 11.43 15.67
N SER A 270 0.73 10.81 15.91
CA SER A 270 1.08 9.52 15.31
C SER A 270 0.09 8.43 15.75
N SER A 271 -0.16 8.33 17.06
CA SER A 271 -1.11 7.37 17.64
C SER A 271 -2.54 7.58 17.12
N ASN A 272 -3.00 8.83 17.06
CA ASN A 272 -4.32 9.17 16.56
C ASN A 272 -4.46 8.87 15.06
N LEU A 273 -3.43 9.15 14.24
CA LEU A 273 -3.44 8.82 12.81
C LEU A 273 -3.60 7.31 12.60
N ILE A 274 -2.89 6.49 13.36
CA ILE A 274 -3.01 5.03 13.24
C ILE A 274 -4.39 4.55 13.69
N GLY A 275 -4.89 5.08 14.81
CA GLY A 275 -6.24 4.78 15.30
C GLY A 275 -7.30 5.11 14.25
N LEU A 276 -7.22 6.30 13.65
CA LEU A 276 -8.08 6.75 12.56
C LEU A 276 -8.02 5.79 11.35
N VAL A 277 -6.82 5.46 10.87
CA VAL A 277 -6.62 4.58 9.71
C VAL A 277 -7.21 3.19 9.99
N ILE A 278 -6.88 2.58 11.13
CA ILE A 278 -7.42 1.28 11.55
C ILE A 278 -8.95 1.32 11.64
N ASN A 279 -9.52 2.36 12.25
CA ASN A 279 -10.96 2.50 12.41
C ASN A 279 -11.69 2.60 11.07
N LYS A 280 -11.12 3.32 10.10
CA LYS A 280 -11.70 3.41 8.74
C LYS A 280 -11.60 2.10 7.99
N ILE A 281 -10.47 1.39 8.10
CA ILE A 281 -10.26 0.11 7.43
C ILE A 281 -11.15 -1.00 8.01
N ASN A 282 -11.36 -1.01 9.33
CA ASN A 282 -12.31 -1.96 9.97
C ASN A 282 -13.75 -1.82 9.45
N ARG A 283 -14.09 -0.69 8.83
CA ARG A 283 -15.42 -0.43 8.24
C ARG A 283 -15.44 -0.65 6.72
N SER A 284 -14.36 -1.13 6.13
CA SER A 284 -14.25 -1.44 4.71
C SER A 284 -13.81 -2.88 4.46
N LYS A 285 -13.75 -3.27 3.19
CA LYS A 285 -13.18 -4.55 2.74
C LYS A 285 -11.68 -4.44 2.42
N THR A 286 -11.09 -3.26 2.61
CA THR A 286 -9.69 -2.98 2.27
C THR A 286 -8.75 -3.69 3.24
N GLN A 287 -7.64 -4.21 2.73
CA GLN A 287 -6.52 -4.67 3.54
C GLN A 287 -5.57 -3.51 3.85
N LEU A 288 -5.07 -3.44 5.08
CA LEU A 288 -4.08 -2.48 5.55
C LEU A 288 -2.79 -3.19 5.94
N ILE A 289 -1.67 -2.74 5.38
CA ILE A 289 -0.33 -3.19 5.73
C ILE A 289 0.51 -1.96 6.07
N MET A 290 0.88 -1.80 7.33
CA MET A 290 1.69 -0.67 7.77
C MET A 290 3.08 -1.15 8.20
N THR A 291 4.09 -0.30 8.11
CA THR A 291 5.36 -0.51 8.79
C THR A 291 5.63 0.66 9.73
N THR A 292 6.39 0.41 10.80
CA THR A 292 6.89 1.49 11.66
C THR A 292 8.20 1.09 12.34
N ASN A 293 9.00 2.10 12.68
CA ASN A 293 10.15 1.98 13.58
C ASN A 293 9.90 2.66 14.93
N ASP A 294 8.77 3.35 15.08
CA ASP A 294 8.50 4.17 16.25
C ASP A 294 7.99 3.30 17.42
N ARG A 295 8.73 3.33 18.53
CA ARG A 295 8.39 2.62 19.78
C ARG A 295 7.01 3.00 20.32
N TYR A 296 6.60 4.24 20.09
CA TYR A 296 5.36 4.79 20.59
C TYR A 296 4.17 4.28 19.81
N VAL A 297 4.30 4.30 18.49
CA VAL A 297 3.37 3.66 17.55
C VAL A 297 3.18 2.20 17.92
N MET A 298 4.29 1.49 18.14
CA MET A 298 4.25 0.09 18.55
C MET A 298 3.41 -0.10 19.82
N ASN A 299 3.64 0.70 20.86
CA ASN A 299 2.87 0.60 22.10
C ASN A 299 1.40 0.97 21.95
N GLY A 300 1.04 1.82 20.99
CA GLY A 300 -0.35 2.22 20.72
C GLY A 300 -1.17 1.20 19.91
N VAL A 301 -0.54 0.21 19.28
CA VAL A 301 -1.22 -0.75 18.39
C VAL A 301 -1.29 -2.14 19.00
N ASN A 302 -2.48 -2.74 19.01
CA ASN A 302 -2.73 -4.09 19.54
C ASN A 302 -1.81 -5.13 18.89
N LEU A 303 -1.15 -5.96 19.73
CA LEU A 303 -0.29 -7.09 19.32
C LEU A 303 -0.98 -8.06 18.36
N ALA A 304 -2.32 -8.14 18.37
CA ALA A 304 -3.08 -8.97 17.43
C ALA A 304 -2.85 -8.59 15.95
N TYR A 305 -2.43 -7.35 15.68
CA TYR A 305 -2.12 -6.86 14.33
C TYR A 305 -0.64 -7.01 13.97
N TRP A 306 0.22 -7.44 14.89
CA TRP A 306 1.66 -7.39 14.66
C TRP A 306 2.17 -8.50 13.76
N SER A 307 3.09 -8.14 12.88
CA SER A 307 3.96 -9.05 12.14
C SER A 307 5.41 -8.65 12.36
N VAL A 308 6.12 -9.42 13.17
CA VAL A 308 7.50 -9.16 13.59
C VAL A 308 8.47 -9.73 12.57
N LEU A 309 9.26 -8.87 11.92
CA LEU A 309 10.34 -9.27 11.04
C LEU A 309 11.61 -9.59 11.83
N LEU A 310 12.12 -10.79 11.64
CA LEU A 310 13.39 -11.27 12.16
C LEU A 310 14.34 -11.51 11.00
N ARG A 311 15.54 -10.93 11.06
CA ARG A 311 16.54 -11.08 10.00
C ARG A 311 17.71 -11.93 10.48
N LYS A 312 18.07 -12.94 9.70
CA LYS A 312 19.27 -13.76 9.89
C LYS A 312 20.05 -13.79 8.57
N GLY A 313 21.09 -12.97 8.48
CA GLY A 313 21.86 -12.81 7.24
C GLY A 313 21.02 -12.26 6.08
N ASN A 314 20.86 -13.06 5.02
CA ASN A 314 20.07 -12.77 3.82
C ASN A 314 18.61 -13.25 3.93
N GLU A 315 18.23 -13.92 5.02
CA GLU A 315 16.88 -14.42 5.23
C GLU A 315 16.10 -13.52 6.18
N VAL A 316 14.82 -13.32 5.87
CA VAL A 316 13.86 -12.60 6.70
C VAL A 316 12.70 -13.52 7.00
N PHE A 317 12.46 -13.72 8.28
CA PHE A 317 11.36 -14.51 8.83
C PHE A 317 10.31 -13.57 9.41
N VAL A 318 9.06 -14.01 9.41
CA VAL A 318 7.95 -13.26 10.01
C VAL A 318 7.32 -14.10 11.09
N MET A 319 7.11 -13.50 12.25
CA MET A 319 6.31 -14.08 13.32
C MET A 319 5.10 -13.21 13.61
N ASN A 320 3.96 -13.83 13.77
CA ASN A 320 2.70 -13.17 14.06
C ASN A 320 1.83 -14.12 14.91
N PRO A 321 0.67 -13.65 15.40
CA PRO A 321 -0.22 -14.50 16.20
C PRO A 321 -0.75 -15.76 15.49
N GLU A 322 -0.64 -15.86 14.16
CA GLU A 322 -1.11 -17.04 13.41
C GLU A 322 -0.08 -18.17 13.41
N ASN A 323 1.20 -17.86 13.19
CA ASN A 323 2.24 -18.90 13.12
C ASN A 323 2.98 -19.12 14.44
N ASN A 324 2.85 -18.21 15.42
CA ASN A 324 3.54 -18.26 16.70
C ASN A 324 2.61 -17.89 17.87
N LYS A 325 1.37 -18.40 17.87
CA LYS A 325 0.31 -18.09 18.85
C LYS A 325 0.79 -18.15 20.30
N ASP A 326 1.46 -19.23 20.69
CA ASP A 326 1.86 -19.47 22.09
C ASP A 326 2.75 -18.37 22.64
N ILE A 327 3.67 -17.84 21.81
CA ILE A 327 4.61 -16.77 22.20
C ILE A 327 3.87 -15.44 22.41
N PHE A 328 2.94 -15.13 21.51
CA PHE A 328 2.13 -13.91 21.64
C PHE A 328 1.17 -14.00 22.83
N ASP A 329 0.61 -15.17 23.10
CA ASP A 329 -0.27 -15.40 24.23
C ASP A 329 0.51 -15.38 25.56
N GLU A 330 1.69 -16.02 25.64
CA GLU A 330 2.57 -15.96 26.81
C GLU A 330 2.98 -14.51 27.12
N PHE A 331 3.39 -13.75 26.09
CA PHE A 331 3.79 -12.37 26.28
C PHE A 331 2.65 -11.50 26.85
N ARG A 332 1.40 -11.73 26.43
CA ARG A 332 0.23 -10.99 26.96
C ARG A 332 0.08 -11.14 28.47
N PHE A 333 0.54 -12.25 29.06
CA PHE A 333 0.48 -12.47 30.51
C PHE A 333 1.63 -11.80 31.28
N THR A 334 2.65 -11.29 30.60
CA THR A 334 3.80 -10.63 31.26
C THR A 334 3.48 -9.22 31.78
N GLY A 335 2.48 -8.54 31.21
CA GLY A 335 2.16 -7.14 31.52
C GLY A 335 3.17 -6.11 31.00
N LEU A 336 4.14 -6.53 30.19
CA LEU A 336 5.13 -5.64 29.57
C LEU A 336 4.53 -4.84 28.40
N SER A 337 5.22 -3.77 27.99
CA SER A 337 4.78 -2.95 26.85
C SER A 337 5.02 -3.70 25.53
N ASN A 338 4.23 -3.43 24.48
CA ASN A 338 4.39 -4.12 23.19
C ASN A 338 5.80 -3.96 22.61
N PHE A 339 6.44 -2.82 22.83
CA PHE A 339 7.84 -2.59 22.44
C PHE A 339 8.81 -3.58 23.12
N ASP A 340 8.55 -3.98 24.36
CA ASP A 340 9.38 -4.96 25.08
C ASP A 340 9.39 -6.33 24.39
N PHE A 341 8.33 -6.68 23.65
CA PHE A 341 8.30 -7.89 22.81
C PHE A 341 9.49 -7.94 21.84
N LEU A 342 9.83 -6.78 21.24
CA LEU A 342 10.95 -6.63 20.31
C LEU A 342 12.28 -6.42 21.04
N ALA A 343 12.27 -5.58 22.08
CA ALA A 343 13.48 -5.16 22.77
C ALA A 343 14.13 -6.32 23.53
N GLN A 344 13.33 -7.15 24.21
CA GLN A 344 13.82 -8.27 25.02
C GLN A 344 14.15 -9.51 24.18
N ASN A 345 14.02 -9.43 22.86
CA ASN A 345 14.25 -10.57 21.97
C ASN A 345 13.35 -11.77 22.35
N PHE A 346 12.16 -11.52 22.90
CA PHE A 346 11.15 -12.55 23.21
C PHE A 346 10.87 -13.42 21.98
N ALA A 347 10.95 -12.75 20.83
CA ALA A 347 10.90 -13.29 19.50
C ALA A 347 12.07 -14.23 19.08
N ALA A 348 13.26 -14.12 19.66
CA ALA A 348 14.44 -14.89 19.24
C ALA A 348 14.70 -16.15 20.08
N GLY A 349 13.88 -16.42 21.09
CA GLY A 349 13.88 -17.71 21.80
C GLY A 349 13.36 -18.87 20.95
N VAL A 350 12.87 -18.58 19.75
CA VAL A 350 12.36 -19.58 18.81
C VAL A 350 13.52 -20.13 17.99
N ASN A 351 13.83 -21.41 18.20
CA ASN A 351 14.69 -22.13 17.26
C ASN A 351 13.96 -22.20 15.90
N HIS A 352 14.51 -21.50 14.91
CA HIS A 352 14.08 -21.54 13.51
C HIS A 352 14.90 -22.55 12.71
#